data_AF-A0A6I4SVC4-F1
#
_entry.id   AF-A0A6I4SVC4-F1
#
_cell.length_a   1.000
_cell.length_b   1.000
_cell.length_c   1.000
_cell.angle_alpha   90.00
_cell.angle_beta   90.00
_cell.angle_gamma   90.00
#
_symmetry.space_group_name_H-M   'P 1'
#
loop_
_entity.id
_entity.type
_entity.pdbx_description
1 polymer ?
#
loop_
_entity_poly.entity_id
_entity_poly.type
_entity_poly.pdbx_seq_one_letter_code
_entity_poly.pdbx_strand_id
1 'polypeptide(L)'
;MAGGREQGFEEVVGLEIENHLDSKETVGSNYVRRGLYARQLKRYFDLFPREQVLVLEDRELKEATERTLGKICAFLGVPDFAPGLDWQPVFVSNYRERMAPQTRQFLAEFYAPHNEELFELLGRRFDWIGPPELQRATA
;
A
#
# COMPACT_ATOMS: atom_id res chain seq x y z
N MET A 1 -17.49 31.90 1.04
CA MET A 1 -16.57 31.65 -0.10
C MET A 1 -15.15 31.77 0.40
N ALA A 2 -14.59 30.69 0.97
CA ALA A 2 -13.19 30.65 1.36
C ALA A 2 -12.42 29.91 0.25
N GLY A 3 -11.55 30.63 -0.46
CA GLY A 3 -10.67 30.03 -1.45
C GLY A 3 -9.73 29.05 -0.76
N GLY A 4 -9.93 27.75 -1.00
CA GLY A 4 -9.00 26.72 -0.56
C GLY A 4 -7.70 26.90 -1.30
N ARG A 5 -6.60 27.18 -0.59
CA ARG A 5 -5.26 26.99 -1.14
C ARG A 5 -5.14 25.51 -1.49
N GLU A 6 -4.90 25.18 -2.75
CA GLU A 6 -4.42 23.84 -3.13
C GLU A 6 -3.07 23.65 -2.43
N GLN A 7 -3.07 22.88 -1.34
CA GLN A 7 -1.83 22.49 -0.68
C GLN A 7 -1.12 21.46 -1.56
N GLY A 8 0.19 21.61 -1.74
CA GLY A 8 0.99 20.62 -2.48
C GLY A 8 1.00 19.28 -1.76
N PHE A 9 1.17 18.18 -2.52
CA PHE A 9 1.20 16.82 -1.97
C PHE A 9 2.21 16.69 -0.81
N GLU A 10 3.40 17.28 -0.96
CA GLU A 10 4.47 17.27 0.02
C GLU A 10 4.09 17.98 1.33
N GLU A 11 3.39 19.11 1.23
CA GLU A 11 2.93 19.88 2.39
C GLU A 11 1.91 19.07 3.20
N VAL A 12 0.95 18.44 2.52
CA VAL A 12 -0.07 17.61 3.17
C VAL A 12 0.55 16.39 3.84
N VAL A 13 1.48 15.71 3.15
CA VAL A 13 2.19 14.54 3.72
C VAL A 13 3.00 14.90 4.95
N GLY A 14 3.74 16.02 4.91
CA GLY A 14 4.52 16.50 6.06
C GLY A 14 3.63 16.76 7.27
N LEU A 15 2.54 17.50 7.06
CA LEU A 15 1.55 17.78 8.12
C LEU A 15 0.91 16.50 8.68
N GLU A 16 0.55 15.53 7.84
CA GLU A 16 -0.03 14.26 8.30
C GLU A 16 0.95 13.47 9.19
N ILE A 17 2.24 13.43 8.83
CA ILE A 17 3.26 12.74 9.62
C ILE A 17 3.51 13.44 10.95
N GLU A 18 3.68 14.77 10.95
CA GLU A 18 3.87 15.53 12.19
C GLU A 18 2.70 15.33 13.16
N ASN A 19 1.47 15.41 12.65
CA ASN A 19 0.29 15.17 13.48
C ASN A 19 0.21 13.72 14.00
N HIS A 20 0.64 12.73 13.20
CA HIS A 20 0.72 11.34 13.64
C HIS A 20 1.71 11.17 14.80
N LEU A 21 2.90 11.76 14.70
CA LEU A 21 3.92 11.75 15.75
C LEU A 21 3.45 12.46 17.02
N ASP A 22 2.73 13.58 16.86
CA ASP A 22 2.13 14.34 17.96
C ASP A 22 0.85 13.70 18.55
N SER A 23 0.43 12.53 18.05
CA SER A 23 -0.82 11.85 18.44
C SER A 23 -2.09 12.72 18.29
N LYS A 24 -2.06 13.73 17.40
CA LYS A 24 -3.20 14.60 17.13
C LYS A 24 -4.12 13.94 16.10
N GLU A 25 -5.42 13.91 16.37
CA GLU A 25 -6.40 13.52 15.35
C GLU A 25 -6.50 14.63 14.29
N THR A 26 -6.16 14.28 13.04
CA THR A 26 -6.32 15.18 11.90
C THR A 26 -7.68 15.03 11.25
N VAL A 27 -8.40 16.15 11.11
CA VAL A 27 -9.51 16.30 10.16
C VAL A 27 -8.90 16.77 8.84
N GLY A 28 -8.50 15.83 7.99
CA GLY A 28 -7.83 16.11 6.72
C GLY A 28 -7.63 14.87 5.85
N SER A 29 -6.86 15.01 4.78
CA SER A 29 -6.42 13.89 3.95
C SER A 29 -5.80 12.77 4.80
N ASN A 30 -5.87 11.54 4.30
CA ASN A 30 -5.42 10.34 5.02
C ASN A 30 -4.40 9.56 4.18
N TYR A 31 -3.51 10.26 3.47
CA TYR A 31 -2.55 9.63 2.59
C TYR A 31 -1.57 8.75 3.37
N VAL A 32 -1.07 9.25 4.49
CA VAL A 32 -0.06 8.58 5.32
C VAL A 32 -0.71 7.54 6.22
N ARG A 33 -1.79 7.93 6.91
CA ARG A 33 -2.45 7.04 7.88
C ARG A 33 -2.97 5.75 7.24
N ARG A 34 -3.40 5.81 5.97
CA ARG A 34 -3.86 4.63 5.21
C ARG A 34 -2.72 3.67 4.85
N GLY A 35 -1.47 4.12 4.83
CA GLY A 35 -0.29 3.26 4.64
C GLY A 35 0.12 2.47 5.88
N LEU A 36 -0.46 2.75 7.06
CA LEU A 36 -0.16 2.03 8.30
C LEU A 36 -0.91 0.68 8.33
N TYR A 37 -0.47 -0.28 7.52
CA TYR A 37 -1.19 -1.53 7.28
C TYR A 37 -1.27 -2.43 8.52
N ALA A 38 -0.19 -2.56 9.30
CA ALA A 38 -0.18 -3.40 10.50
C ALA A 38 -1.30 -2.99 11.49
N ARG A 39 -1.44 -1.68 11.74
CA ARG A 39 -2.48 -1.12 12.60
C ARG A 39 -3.89 -1.45 12.11
N GLN A 40 -4.09 -1.43 10.79
CA GLN A 40 -5.39 -1.76 10.19
C GLN A 40 -5.68 -3.25 10.31
N LEU A 41 -4.72 -4.11 9.93
CA LEU A 41 -4.87 -5.56 9.98
C LEU A 41 -5.07 -6.11 11.38
N LYS A 42 -4.43 -5.54 12.41
CA LYS A 42 -4.66 -5.92 13.81
C LYS A 42 -6.15 -5.87 14.18
N ARG A 43 -6.87 -4.82 13.76
CA ARG A 43 -8.32 -4.70 14.00
C ARG A 43 -9.15 -5.79 13.33
N TYR A 44 -8.72 -6.26 12.16
CA TYR A 44 -9.36 -7.41 11.50
C TYR A 44 -9.05 -8.69 12.26
N PHE A 45 -7.81 -8.91 12.68
CA PHE A 45 -7.42 -10.11 13.43
C PHE A 45 -8.01 -10.17 14.85
N ASP A 46 -8.41 -9.04 15.43
CA ASP A 46 -9.16 -9.01 16.70
C ASP A 46 -10.59 -9.55 16.54
N LEU A 47 -11.13 -9.56 15.31
CA LEU A 47 -12.52 -9.95 15.01
C LEU A 47 -12.63 -11.24 14.20
N PHE A 48 -11.64 -11.53 13.37
CA PHE A 48 -11.62 -12.64 12.44
C PHE A 48 -10.36 -13.50 12.66
N PRO A 49 -10.49 -14.83 12.69
CA PRO A 49 -9.37 -15.75 12.57
C PRO A 49 -8.48 -15.40 11.36
N ARG A 50 -7.18 -15.68 11.48
CA ARG A 50 -6.19 -15.36 10.45
C ARG A 50 -6.52 -16.01 9.10
N GLU A 51 -7.11 -17.20 9.13
CA GLU A 51 -7.49 -17.99 7.96
C GLU A 51 -8.64 -17.35 7.17
N GLN A 52 -9.37 -16.41 7.76
CA GLN A 52 -10.47 -15.67 7.11
C GLN A 52 -10.02 -14.32 6.53
N VAL A 53 -8.71 -14.03 6.52
CA VAL A 53 -8.15 -12.80 5.96
C VAL A 53 -7.00 -13.15 5.02
N LEU A 54 -7.21 -12.98 3.72
CA LEU A 54 -6.17 -13.11 2.70
C LEU A 54 -5.51 -11.77 2.44
N VAL A 55 -4.19 -11.69 2.65
CA VAL A 55 -3.38 -10.51 2.34
C VAL A 55 -2.50 -10.81 1.13
N LEU A 56 -2.67 -10.06 0.04
CA LEU A 56 -1.93 -10.20 -1.21
C LEU A 56 -1.11 -8.94 -1.49
N GLU A 57 0.06 -9.11 -2.10
CA GLU A 57 0.82 -8.00 -2.64
C GLU A 57 0.39 -7.70 -4.08
N ASP A 58 0.30 -6.41 -4.44
CA ASP A 58 -0.02 -5.98 -5.81
C ASP A 58 0.93 -6.58 -6.86
N ARG A 59 2.21 -6.75 -6.50
CA ARG A 59 3.22 -7.40 -7.33
C ARG A 59 2.87 -8.85 -7.66
N GLU A 60 2.31 -9.61 -6.71
CA GLU A 60 1.85 -10.98 -6.96
C GLU A 60 0.77 -11.02 -8.05
N LEU A 61 -0.13 -10.02 -8.06
CA LEU A 61 -1.19 -9.93 -9.06
C LEU A 61 -0.66 -9.52 -10.44
N LYS A 62 0.36 -8.66 -10.50
CA LYS A 62 0.96 -8.17 -11.75
C LYS A 62 1.91 -9.18 -12.40
N GLU A 63 2.76 -9.83 -11.60
CA GLU A 63 3.82 -10.72 -12.12
C GLU A 63 3.38 -12.18 -12.20
N ALA A 64 2.36 -12.58 -11.42
CA ALA A 64 1.90 -13.96 -11.33
C ALA A 64 0.36 -14.04 -11.28
N THR A 65 -0.34 -13.33 -12.18
CA THR A 65 -1.80 -13.13 -12.16
C THR A 65 -2.59 -14.43 -11.97
N GLU A 66 -2.40 -15.43 -12.84
CA GLU A 66 -3.16 -16.69 -12.77
C GLU A 66 -2.95 -17.42 -11.44
N ARG A 67 -1.71 -17.47 -10.95
CA ARG A 67 -1.38 -18.08 -9.66
C ARG A 67 -2.06 -17.34 -8.51
N THR A 68 -2.03 -16.01 -8.54
CA THR A 68 -2.63 -15.16 -7.50
C THR A 68 -4.14 -15.26 -7.50
N LEU A 69 -4.77 -15.34 -8.68
CA LEU A 69 -6.20 -15.60 -8.81
C LEU A 69 -6.58 -16.99 -8.29
N GLY A 70 -5.77 -18.02 -8.54
CA GLY A 70 -5.98 -19.35 -7.93
C GLY A 70 -5.94 -19.32 -6.41
N LYS A 71 -5.03 -18.53 -5.80
CA LYS A 71 -5.03 -18.31 -4.33
C LYS A 71 -6.33 -17.67 -3.85
N ILE A 72 -6.86 -16.69 -4.60
CA ILE A 72 -8.14 -16.03 -4.29
C ILE A 72 -9.29 -17.03 -4.41
N CYS A 73 -9.36 -17.83 -5.48
CA CYS A 73 -10.39 -18.86 -5.65
C CYS A 73 -10.37 -19.88 -4.51
N ALA A 74 -9.19 -20.40 -4.17
CA ALA A 74 -9.02 -21.33 -3.07
C ALA A 74 -9.45 -20.75 -1.72
N PHE A 75 -9.10 -19.48 -1.45
CA PHE A 75 -9.53 -18.78 -0.24
C PHE A 75 -11.05 -18.59 -0.16
N LEU A 76 -11.69 -18.28 -1.29
CA LEU A 76 -13.15 -18.12 -1.39
C LEU A 76 -13.91 -19.44 -1.46
N GLY A 77 -13.22 -20.58 -1.66
CA GLY A 77 -13.84 -21.89 -1.83
C GLY A 77 -14.60 -22.03 -3.16
N VAL A 78 -14.18 -21.32 -4.21
CA VAL A 78 -14.79 -21.37 -5.54
C VAL A 78 -13.88 -22.09 -6.54
N PRO A 79 -14.42 -22.63 -7.65
CA PRO A 79 -13.61 -23.21 -8.71
C PRO A 79 -12.61 -22.20 -9.30
N ASP A 80 -11.50 -22.71 -9.81
CA ASP A 80 -10.51 -21.89 -10.52
C ASP A 80 -11.08 -21.31 -11.82
N PHE A 81 -10.45 -20.21 -12.28
CA PHE A 81 -10.73 -19.61 -13.57
C PHE A 81 -10.29 -20.52 -14.73
N ALA A 82 -10.93 -20.35 -15.89
CA ALA A 82 -10.46 -20.99 -17.11
C ALA A 82 -9.05 -20.47 -17.47
N PRO A 83 -8.11 -21.34 -17.89
CA PRO A 83 -6.78 -20.92 -18.31
C PRO A 83 -6.82 -20.08 -19.58
N GLY A 84 -5.84 -19.18 -19.76
CA GLY A 84 -5.67 -18.42 -21.00
C GLY A 84 -6.61 -17.21 -21.15
N LEU A 85 -7.13 -16.68 -20.05
CA LEU A 85 -7.84 -15.40 -20.03
C LEU A 85 -6.85 -14.24 -20.25
N ASP A 86 -7.31 -13.20 -20.93
CA ASP A 86 -6.52 -11.99 -21.17
C ASP A 86 -6.63 -11.02 -19.98
N TRP A 87 -5.52 -10.83 -19.28
CA TRP A 87 -5.46 -10.07 -18.02
C TRP A 87 -4.85 -8.69 -18.21
N GLN A 88 -5.23 -7.97 -19.28
CA GLN A 88 -4.69 -6.64 -19.52
C GLN A 88 -5.05 -5.68 -18.38
N PRO A 89 -4.08 -4.87 -17.90
CA PRO A 89 -4.37 -3.79 -16.96
C PRO A 89 -5.39 -2.82 -17.55
N VAL A 90 -6.49 -2.61 -16.84
CA VAL A 90 -7.50 -1.59 -17.16
C VAL A 90 -7.42 -0.43 -16.17
N PHE A 91 -7.77 0.78 -16.62
CA PHE A 91 -7.73 2.01 -15.80
C PHE A 91 -6.34 2.38 -15.24
N VAL A 92 -5.27 2.11 -15.99
CA VAL A 92 -3.92 2.53 -15.62
C VAL A 92 -3.78 4.03 -15.80
N SER A 93 -3.57 4.75 -14.70
CA SER A 93 -3.24 6.18 -14.74
C SER A 93 -1.76 6.37 -15.06
N ASN A 94 -1.47 7.26 -16.01
CA ASN A 94 -0.11 7.68 -16.31
C ASN A 94 0.21 8.94 -15.48
N TYR A 95 0.78 8.73 -14.30
CA TYR A 95 1.22 9.82 -13.43
C TYR A 95 2.48 10.47 -14.01
N ARG A 96 2.30 11.62 -14.67
CA ARG A 96 3.40 12.37 -15.31
C ARG A 96 4.33 13.02 -14.28
N GLU A 97 3.80 13.35 -13.11
CA GLU A 97 4.53 14.01 -12.05
C GLU A 97 5.18 12.96 -11.14
N ARG A 98 6.50 13.07 -10.99
CA ARG A 98 7.26 12.21 -10.10
C ARG A 98 7.35 12.87 -8.73
N MET A 99 7.06 12.09 -7.68
CA MET A 99 7.31 12.49 -6.29
C MET A 99 8.77 12.93 -6.12
N ALA A 100 8.98 14.04 -5.39
CA ALA A 100 10.32 14.51 -5.08
C ALA A 100 11.15 13.42 -4.35
N PRO A 101 12.44 13.22 -4.70
CA PRO A 101 13.28 12.21 -4.07
C PRO A 101 13.37 12.33 -2.55
N GLN A 102 13.39 13.57 -2.03
CA GLN A 102 13.45 13.86 -0.60
C GLN A 102 12.18 13.40 0.12
N THR A 103 11.01 13.67 -0.46
CA THR A 103 9.72 13.21 0.07
C THR A 103 9.66 11.68 0.08
N ARG A 104 10.16 11.03 -0.98
CA ARG A 104 10.25 9.57 -1.04
C ARG A 104 11.15 9.00 0.05
N GLN A 105 12.34 9.57 0.23
CA GLN A 105 13.28 9.14 1.28
C GLN A 105 12.63 9.29 2.66
N PHE A 106 12.03 10.44 2.93
CA PHE A 106 11.35 10.71 4.19
C PHE A 106 10.22 9.71 4.46
N LEU A 107 9.39 9.41 3.46
CA LEU A 107 8.34 8.39 3.59
C LEU A 107 8.91 6.99 3.81
N ALA A 108 10.01 6.64 3.13
CA ALA A 108 10.66 5.34 3.33
C ALA A 108 11.19 5.17 4.75
N GLU A 109 11.83 6.20 5.30
CA GLU A 109 12.30 6.23 6.70
C GLU A 109 11.14 6.18 7.68
N PHE A 110 10.06 6.94 7.44
CA PHE A 110 8.86 6.95 8.25
C PHE A 110 8.16 5.57 8.28
N TYR A 111 7.97 4.92 7.13
CA TYR A 111 7.27 3.64 7.06
C TYR A 111 8.14 2.45 7.45
N ALA A 112 9.47 2.57 7.50
CA ALA A 112 10.36 1.45 7.83
C ALA A 112 9.95 0.68 9.10
N PRO A 113 9.77 1.30 10.30
CA PRO A 113 9.34 0.57 11.49
C PRO A 113 7.92 -0.02 11.36
N HIS A 114 7.02 0.64 10.64
CA HIS A 114 5.65 0.15 10.41
C HIS A 114 5.59 -1.03 9.45
N ASN A 115 6.51 -1.07 8.48
CA ASN A 115 6.68 -2.20 7.56
C ASN A 115 7.26 -3.40 8.30
N GLU A 116 8.24 -3.22 9.19
CA GLU A 116 8.74 -4.31 10.03
C GLU A 116 7.62 -4.91 10.90
N GLU A 117 6.82 -4.08 11.56
CA GLU A 117 5.65 -4.53 12.33
C GLU A 117 4.67 -5.32 11.46
N LEU A 118 4.43 -4.88 10.22
CA LEU A 118 3.59 -5.60 9.27
C LEU A 118 4.19 -6.95 8.89
N PHE A 119 5.49 -7.00 8.62
CA PHE A 119 6.16 -8.23 8.19
C PHE A 119 6.16 -9.29 9.30
N GLU A 120 6.40 -8.87 10.55
CA GLU A 120 6.26 -9.72 11.72
C GLU A 120 4.81 -10.22 11.87
N LEU A 121 3.83 -9.31 11.72
CA LEU A 121 2.41 -9.66 11.83
C LEU A 121 1.98 -10.71 10.79
N LEU A 122 2.52 -10.62 9.57
CA LEU A 122 2.20 -11.52 8.46
C LEU A 122 3.09 -12.76 8.39
N GLY A 123 4.22 -12.79 9.10
CA GLY A 123 5.23 -13.84 8.97
C GLY A 123 5.91 -13.89 7.60
N ARG A 124 5.82 -12.81 6.81
CA ARG A 124 6.46 -12.68 5.49
C ARG A 124 6.88 -11.24 5.23
N ARG A 125 7.99 -11.04 4.51
CA ARG A 125 8.54 -9.72 4.18
C ARG A 125 8.22 -9.35 2.74
N PHE A 126 8.06 -8.05 2.48
CA PHE A 126 7.91 -7.50 1.13
C PHE A 126 9.08 -6.57 0.78
N ASP A 127 9.44 -6.54 -0.50
CA ASP A 127 10.52 -5.72 -1.02
C ASP A 127 9.99 -4.41 -1.62
N TRP A 128 9.42 -3.56 -0.76
CA TRP A 128 8.82 -2.28 -1.17
C TRP A 128 9.83 -1.13 -1.27
N ILE A 129 10.93 -1.25 -0.54
CA ILE A 129 12.01 -0.27 -0.54
C ILE A 129 13.14 -0.86 -1.38
N GLY A 130 12.91 -1.00 -2.69
CA GLY A 130 13.95 -1.42 -3.62
C GLY A 130 15.14 -0.44 -3.61
N PRO A 131 16.32 -0.84 -4.10
CA PRO A 131 17.48 0.06 -4.21
C PRO A 131 17.11 1.31 -5.04
N PRO A 132 17.76 2.47 -4.79
CA PRO A 132 17.46 3.75 -5.47
C PRO A 132 17.44 3.66 -7.01
N GLU A 133 18.10 2.65 -7.56
CA GLU A 133 18.33 2.42 -8.99
C GLU A 133 17.12 1.80 -9.70
N LEU A 134 16.37 0.90 -9.03
CA LEU A 134 15.15 0.29 -9.58
C LEU A 134 13.94 1.23 -9.54
N GLN A 135 14.05 2.33 -8.80
CA GLN A 135 13.00 3.34 -8.66
C GLN A 135 12.97 4.35 -9.83
N ARG A 136 13.95 4.26 -10.76
CA ARG A 136 14.04 5.13 -11.96
C ARG A 136 13.26 4.60 -13.17
N ALA A 137 12.84 3.33 -13.14
CA ALA A 137 12.41 2.56 -14.31
C ALA A 137 10.91 2.23 -14.38
N THR A 138 10.04 3.00 -13.73
CA THR A 138 8.60 2.98 -14.06
C THR A 138 8.29 4.20 -14.94
N ALA A 139 8.11 3.91 -16.23
CA ALA A 139 7.66 4.79 -17.29
C ALA A 139 6.25 4.35 -17.72
#